data_AF-A0A5N0E593-F1
#
_entry.id   AF-A0A5N0E593-F1
#
_cell.length_a   1.000
_cell.length_b   1.000
_cell.length_c   1.000
_cell.angle_alpha   90.00
_cell.angle_beta   90.00
_cell.angle_gamma   90.00
#
_symmetry.space_group_name_H-M   'P 1'
#
loop_
_entity.id
_entity.type
_entity.pdbx_description
1 polymer ?
#
loop_
_entity_poly.entity_id
_entity_poly.type
_entity_poly.pdbx_seq_one_letter_code
_entity_poly.pdbx_strand_id
1 'polypeptide(L)'
;MAPNTRVLGALTTAFALSIGSVTVCAAAPAELGRTEQVVDDWGGIEVRQVTLDSPMLLSAGPQPPQCQKISYLRYKLTDGPADPEQADAVLVMQPGATGSASSLDRVARNTLNDLKSQGKRAEWWSIARRGVCQQDDTGIEAAVAARDYHVAVDYYYNNKEIDGRRFAGFRGLWGDKQGADFGMAQTVTDMNELLVRELPDREFRKSKTLCGGHSQGGLITGIFGAWDFTGRPEDAGFNQCAGFVALDTVVTADVVGLRVDPLMNALSTVLTGLPYDIETFGLKLGLIPNDNALVPVFNPKSFNAVTIAGLAARFAPDEETDLTRILPQDWQLASTFRTTSAPNLLDAVTGANGLDSFRYTNEAYLGAIIDDNAMTIGLDQTSLGTLDGPVAEKSFPVPGEWGDQLTQVPFVGPLAGNLLAATIGHGKRIAPTDHNWLYRWQNYRDTPTTAWTNPSREVVDIKDFARTLTGPLGFTEIYFPTKVLYDTFFALGGTRSGDLAPIRYEAQVRDKPMITINGDKSVVNNMLELQEVASRIFTDAPHFERVMLPGYTHIDTLAGAEVQNDGRPDPAGLAIAGFVERTVESGR
;
A
#
# COMPACT_ATOMS: atom_id res chain seq x y z
N MET A 1 -85.06 35.27 -12.85
CA MET A 1 -85.91 34.72 -11.78
C MET A 1 -85.50 33.28 -11.54
N ALA A 2 -85.35 32.91 -10.28
CA ALA A 2 -84.89 31.60 -9.79
C ALA A 2 -85.84 30.43 -10.19
N PRO A 3 -85.52 29.13 -9.96
CA PRO A 3 -85.37 28.58 -8.60
C PRO A 3 -84.32 27.44 -8.39
N ASN A 4 -83.62 27.55 -7.26
CA ASN A 4 -83.41 26.59 -6.16
C ASN A 4 -83.51 25.04 -6.35
N THR A 5 -82.36 24.42 -6.02
CA THR A 5 -82.10 23.29 -5.08
C THR A 5 -82.43 21.82 -5.40
N ARG A 6 -81.33 21.03 -5.46
CA ARG A 6 -80.87 19.97 -4.50
C ARG A 6 -80.77 18.50 -4.99
N VAL A 7 -79.52 18.01 -4.84
CA VAL A 7 -79.05 16.69 -4.32
C VAL A 7 -79.07 15.49 -5.28
N LEU A 8 -77.87 14.95 -5.55
CA LEU A 8 -77.50 13.58 -5.21
C LEU A 8 -75.97 13.50 -5.01
N GLY A 9 -75.53 12.99 -3.85
CA GLY A 9 -74.13 12.71 -3.56
C GLY A 9 -73.78 11.26 -3.83
N ALA A 10 -72.54 10.99 -4.24
CA ALA A 10 -71.93 9.68 -4.24
C ALA A 10 -70.52 9.79 -3.65
N LEU A 11 -70.23 8.92 -2.68
CA LEU A 11 -68.94 8.81 -2.00
C LEU A 11 -67.84 8.31 -2.95
N THR A 12 -66.65 8.90 -2.87
CA THR A 12 -65.39 8.24 -3.23
C THR A 12 -64.31 8.55 -2.18
N THR A 13 -63.76 7.47 -1.64
CA THR A 13 -62.76 7.37 -0.58
C THR A 13 -61.40 7.88 -1.06
N ALA A 14 -60.74 8.72 -0.27
CA ALA A 14 -59.40 9.24 -0.55
C ALA A 14 -58.30 8.35 0.07
N PHE A 15 -57.31 7.96 -0.73
CA PHE A 15 -56.01 7.47 -0.26
C PHE A 15 -55.00 8.60 -0.43
N ALA A 16 -54.37 9.04 0.67
CA ALA A 16 -53.27 10.00 0.64
C ALA A 16 -51.95 9.24 0.51
N LEU A 17 -51.20 9.47 -0.58
CA LEU A 17 -49.78 9.15 -0.66
C LEU A 17 -48.97 10.40 -0.30
N SER A 18 -48.19 10.31 0.78
CA SER A 18 -47.14 11.26 1.12
C SER A 18 -45.95 11.08 0.17
N ILE A 19 -45.67 12.11 -0.65
CA ILE A 19 -44.46 12.19 -1.47
C ILE A 19 -43.33 12.66 -0.56
N GLY A 20 -42.39 11.78 -0.26
CA GLY A 20 -41.12 12.14 0.37
C GLY A 20 -40.21 12.85 -0.64
N SER A 21 -39.71 14.02 -0.26
CA SER A 21 -38.76 14.80 -1.04
C SER A 21 -37.45 14.04 -1.16
N VAL A 22 -37.11 13.55 -2.36
CA VAL A 22 -35.77 13.06 -2.67
C VAL A 22 -34.90 14.27 -2.97
N THR A 23 -34.00 14.61 -2.06
CA THR A 23 -32.95 15.60 -2.30
C THR A 23 -31.95 14.97 -3.28
N VAL A 24 -32.03 15.36 -4.55
CA VAL A 24 -31.01 14.99 -5.55
C VAL A 24 -29.76 15.81 -5.21
N CYS A 25 -28.72 15.18 -4.64
CA CYS A 25 -27.39 15.78 -4.58
C CYS A 25 -26.95 16.09 -6.02
N ALA A 26 -26.66 17.35 -6.30
CA ALA A 26 -26.11 17.77 -7.58
C ALA A 26 -24.71 17.13 -7.74
N ALA A 27 -24.55 16.28 -8.75
CA ALA A 27 -23.24 15.85 -9.20
C ALA A 27 -22.46 17.07 -9.70
N ALA A 28 -21.20 17.20 -9.29
CA ALA A 28 -20.29 18.20 -9.85
C ALA A 28 -20.24 18.04 -11.39
N PRO A 29 -20.09 19.14 -12.15
CA PRO A 29 -19.98 19.06 -13.61
C PRO A 29 -18.84 18.10 -13.98
N ALA A 30 -19.12 17.13 -14.86
CA ALA A 30 -18.11 16.22 -15.35
C ALA A 30 -17.04 17.01 -16.11
N GLU A 31 -15.87 17.20 -15.50
CA GLU A 31 -14.69 17.65 -16.23
C GLU A 31 -14.38 16.66 -17.35
N LEU A 32 -13.96 17.17 -18.50
CA LEU A 32 -13.69 16.35 -19.68
C LEU A 32 -12.62 15.29 -19.34
N GLY A 33 -12.99 14.01 -19.45
CA GLY A 33 -12.09 12.90 -19.15
C GLY A 33 -11.92 12.56 -17.67
N ARG A 34 -12.76 13.08 -16.77
CA ARG A 34 -12.82 12.66 -15.36
C ARG A 34 -14.02 11.74 -15.12
N THR A 35 -13.82 10.63 -14.42
CA THR A 35 -14.91 9.77 -13.92
C THR A 35 -14.70 9.48 -12.44
N GLU A 36 -15.80 9.30 -11.72
CA GLU A 36 -15.80 9.06 -10.28
C GLU A 36 -16.94 8.10 -9.93
N GLN A 37 -16.61 7.01 -9.25
CA GLN A 37 -17.56 5.95 -8.87
C GLN A 37 -17.39 5.63 -7.38
N VAL A 38 -18.50 5.53 -6.64
CA VAL A 38 -18.48 4.99 -5.27
C VAL A 38 -18.17 3.49 -5.35
N VAL A 39 -17.12 3.07 -4.65
CA VAL A 39 -16.63 1.69 -4.62
C VAL A 39 -16.75 1.06 -3.24
N ASP A 40 -16.86 1.87 -2.18
CA ASP A 40 -17.16 1.42 -0.83
C ASP A 40 -17.82 2.57 -0.01
N ASP A 41 -18.61 2.20 0.99
CA ASP A 41 -19.18 3.13 1.97
C ASP A 41 -19.30 2.41 3.31
N TRP A 42 -18.39 2.73 4.23
CA TRP A 42 -18.29 2.06 5.51
C TRP A 42 -17.67 2.96 6.58
N GLY A 43 -18.19 2.87 7.80
CA GLY A 43 -17.69 3.65 8.95
C GLY A 43 -17.95 5.16 8.85
N GLY A 44 -18.91 5.59 8.01
CA GLY A 44 -19.15 7.01 7.74
C GLY A 44 -18.13 7.65 6.80
N ILE A 45 -17.32 6.82 6.12
CA ILE A 45 -16.37 7.20 5.08
C ILE A 45 -16.82 6.59 3.75
N GLU A 46 -17.06 7.47 2.78
CA GLU A 46 -17.33 7.08 1.40
C GLU A 46 -16.00 7.00 0.65
N VAL A 47 -15.77 5.88 -0.04
CA VAL A 47 -14.59 5.66 -0.88
C VAL A 47 -15.01 5.67 -2.34
N ARG A 48 -14.34 6.51 -3.12
CA ARG A 48 -14.58 6.65 -4.55
C ARG A 48 -13.33 6.30 -5.34
N GLN A 49 -13.49 5.52 -6.39
CA GLN A 49 -12.48 5.40 -7.42
C GLN A 49 -12.65 6.56 -8.40
N VAL A 50 -11.61 7.38 -8.52
CA VAL A 50 -11.56 8.49 -9.47
C VAL A 50 -10.58 8.13 -10.57
N THR A 51 -10.93 8.39 -11.82
CA THR A 51 -10.01 8.27 -12.96
C THR A 51 -9.97 9.55 -13.78
N LEU A 52 -8.78 9.89 -14.25
CA LEU A 52 -8.49 11.07 -15.06
C LEU A 52 -7.80 10.64 -16.35
N ASP A 53 -8.36 10.99 -17.50
CA ASP A 53 -7.69 10.84 -18.79
C ASP A 53 -6.42 11.68 -18.79
N SER A 54 -5.27 11.02 -18.89
CA SER A 54 -3.95 11.63 -18.80
C SER A 54 -2.98 10.80 -19.65
N PRO A 55 -2.54 11.32 -20.81
CA PRO A 55 -1.66 10.59 -21.68
C PRO A 55 -0.32 10.33 -20.99
N MET A 56 0.24 9.13 -21.22
CA MET A 56 1.57 8.82 -20.74
C MET A 56 2.63 9.70 -21.44
N LEU A 57 3.78 9.86 -20.78
CA LEU A 57 4.94 10.51 -21.36
C LEU A 57 5.33 9.83 -22.69
N LEU A 58 5.80 10.62 -23.66
CA LEU A 58 6.16 10.12 -24.99
C LEU A 58 7.21 8.99 -24.94
N SER A 59 8.07 9.00 -23.91
CA SER A 59 9.06 7.95 -23.66
C SER A 59 8.44 6.56 -23.46
N ALA A 60 7.20 6.48 -22.97
CA ALA A 60 6.50 5.23 -22.74
C ALA A 60 6.03 4.51 -24.01
N GLY A 61 6.11 5.18 -25.17
CA GLY A 61 5.63 4.64 -26.44
C GLY A 61 4.12 4.37 -26.45
N PRO A 62 3.62 3.61 -27.43
CA PRO A 62 2.20 3.24 -27.50
C PRO A 62 1.80 2.36 -26.31
N GLN A 63 0.74 2.77 -25.60
CA GLN A 63 0.22 2.04 -24.43
C GLN A 63 -1.28 1.77 -24.58
N PRO A 64 -1.80 0.68 -23.99
CA PRO A 64 -3.23 0.38 -23.98
C PRO A 64 -4.08 1.55 -23.44
N PRO A 65 -5.34 1.73 -23.89
CA PRO A 65 -6.18 2.85 -23.47
C PRO A 65 -6.35 2.97 -21.95
N GLN A 66 -6.41 1.85 -21.23
CA GLN A 66 -6.52 1.85 -19.77
C GLN A 66 -5.28 2.43 -19.08
N CYS A 67 -4.12 2.39 -19.72
CA CYS A 67 -2.88 2.98 -19.22
C CYS A 67 -2.78 4.49 -19.49
N GLN A 68 -3.68 5.05 -20.30
CA GLN A 68 -3.80 6.49 -20.56
C GLN A 68 -4.67 7.19 -19.49
N LYS A 69 -4.83 6.57 -18.31
CA LYS A 69 -5.57 7.15 -17.18
C LYS A 69 -4.77 7.13 -15.88
N ILE A 70 -4.87 8.20 -15.12
CA ILE A 70 -4.51 8.22 -13.68
C ILE A 70 -5.70 7.67 -12.92
N SER A 71 -5.46 6.84 -11.90
CA SER A 71 -6.50 6.35 -10.99
C SER A 71 -6.08 6.57 -9.55
N TYR A 72 -7.04 6.85 -8.67
CA TYR A 72 -6.80 6.94 -7.24
C TYR A 72 -8.08 6.62 -6.44
N LEU A 73 -7.91 6.25 -5.18
CA LEU A 73 -9.02 6.11 -4.23
C LEU A 73 -9.14 7.40 -3.41
N ARG A 74 -10.31 8.03 -3.48
CA ARG A 74 -10.71 9.21 -2.71
C ARG A 74 -11.54 8.77 -1.51
N TYR A 75 -11.00 8.94 -0.32
CA TYR A 75 -11.67 8.69 0.95
C TYR A 75 -12.15 10.03 1.52
N LYS A 76 -13.45 10.14 1.78
CA LYS A 76 -14.03 11.34 2.38
C LYS A 76 -15.08 11.00 3.42
N LEU A 77 -15.21 11.87 4.42
CA LEU A 77 -16.32 11.78 5.36
C LEU A 77 -17.65 11.95 4.61
N THR A 78 -18.64 11.15 4.96
CA THR A 78 -20.01 11.22 4.40
C THR A 78 -20.68 12.58 4.66
N ASP A 79 -20.32 13.26 5.76
CA ASP A 79 -20.73 14.63 6.11
C ASP A 79 -19.69 15.70 5.74
N GLY A 80 -18.65 15.32 5.00
CA GLY A 80 -17.64 16.20 4.43
C GLY A 80 -18.16 16.99 3.22
N PRO A 81 -17.43 18.04 2.79
CA PRO A 81 -17.79 18.79 1.59
C PRO A 81 -17.76 17.91 0.33
N ALA A 82 -18.50 18.31 -0.70
CA ALA A 82 -18.44 17.65 -2.01
C ALA A 82 -17.18 18.05 -2.79
N ASP A 83 -16.82 19.32 -2.68
CA ASP A 83 -15.63 19.93 -3.26
C ASP A 83 -14.43 19.76 -2.31
N PRO A 84 -13.34 19.10 -2.76
CA PRO A 84 -12.19 18.86 -1.89
C PRO A 84 -11.47 20.14 -1.47
N GLU A 85 -11.58 21.26 -2.21
CA GLU A 85 -10.98 22.54 -1.81
C GLU A 85 -11.73 23.23 -0.65
N GLN A 86 -12.91 22.72 -0.30
CA GLN A 86 -13.64 23.13 0.90
C GLN A 86 -13.29 22.28 2.13
N ALA A 87 -12.48 21.23 1.97
CA ALA A 87 -12.00 20.42 3.07
C ALA A 87 -11.05 21.23 3.98
N ASP A 88 -10.93 20.80 5.23
CA ASP A 88 -9.93 21.34 6.14
C ASP A 88 -8.52 20.96 5.70
N ALA A 89 -8.35 19.75 5.16
CA ALA A 89 -7.09 19.26 4.59
C ALA A 89 -7.35 18.17 3.55
N VAL A 90 -6.39 17.96 2.64
CA VAL A 90 -6.35 16.81 1.73
C VAL A 90 -4.99 16.14 1.86
N LEU A 91 -4.97 14.84 2.14
CA LEU A 91 -3.74 14.04 2.20
C LEU A 91 -3.61 13.23 0.92
N VAL A 92 -2.49 13.36 0.20
CA VAL A 92 -2.23 12.65 -1.06
C VAL A 92 -1.06 11.70 -0.88
N MET A 93 -1.35 10.40 -0.94
CA MET A 93 -0.48 9.36 -0.41
C MET A 93 -0.09 8.33 -1.47
N GLN A 94 1.21 8.09 -1.59
CA GLN A 94 1.80 7.07 -2.46
C GLN A 94 1.95 5.73 -1.71
N PRO A 95 1.53 4.61 -2.30
CA PRO A 95 1.72 3.30 -1.68
C PRO A 95 3.19 2.84 -1.74
N GLY A 96 3.54 1.85 -0.94
CA GLY A 96 4.88 1.26 -0.88
C GLY A 96 5.28 0.49 -2.14
N ALA A 97 6.48 -0.10 -2.10
CA ALA A 97 6.96 -1.01 -3.13
C ALA A 97 5.97 -2.18 -3.26
N THR A 98 5.54 -2.50 -4.47
CA THR A 98 4.52 -3.52 -4.75
C THR A 98 3.13 -3.26 -4.14
N GLY A 99 2.95 -2.29 -3.24
CA GLY A 99 1.63 -1.89 -2.74
C GLY A 99 0.84 -1.08 -3.76
N SER A 100 -0.49 -1.12 -3.69
CA SER A 100 -1.40 -0.33 -4.52
C SER A 100 -2.38 0.47 -3.64
N ALA A 101 -3.32 1.20 -4.23
CA ALA A 101 -4.12 2.20 -3.55
C ALA A 101 -4.92 1.66 -2.34
N SER A 102 -5.41 0.42 -2.37
CA SER A 102 -6.13 -0.17 -1.22
C SER A 102 -5.20 -0.53 -0.06
N SER A 103 -3.88 -0.65 -0.26
CA SER A 103 -2.95 -0.89 0.87
C SER A 103 -2.96 0.23 1.91
N LEU A 104 -3.43 1.42 1.56
CA LEU A 104 -3.52 2.56 2.47
C LEU A 104 -4.92 2.75 3.09
N ASP A 105 -5.88 1.85 2.83
CA ASP A 105 -7.29 2.01 3.25
C ASP A 105 -7.43 2.18 4.77
N ARG A 106 -6.83 1.29 5.57
CA ARG A 106 -7.02 1.31 7.03
C ARG A 106 -6.43 2.56 7.68
N VAL A 107 -5.20 2.94 7.35
CA VAL A 107 -4.58 4.18 7.86
C VAL A 107 -5.31 5.43 7.38
N ALA A 108 -5.86 5.43 6.16
CA ALA A 108 -6.72 6.52 5.69
C ALA A 108 -7.95 6.67 6.58
N ARG A 109 -8.64 5.55 6.87
CA ARG A 109 -9.84 5.55 7.72
C ARG A 109 -9.53 5.96 9.17
N ASN A 110 -8.47 5.44 9.76
CA ASN A 110 -8.03 5.83 11.10
C ASN A 110 -7.78 7.33 11.17
N THR A 111 -6.99 7.87 10.23
CA THR A 111 -6.67 9.30 10.15
C THR A 111 -7.93 10.16 10.02
N LEU A 112 -8.85 9.79 9.12
CA LEU A 112 -10.09 10.55 8.90
C LEU A 112 -11.04 10.49 10.10
N ASN A 113 -11.13 9.36 10.80
CA ASN A 113 -11.91 9.24 12.03
C ASN A 113 -11.33 10.10 13.15
N ASP A 114 -10.01 10.12 13.30
CA ASP A 114 -9.33 10.96 14.30
C ASP A 114 -9.51 12.45 13.99
N LEU A 115 -9.35 12.87 12.74
CA LEU A 115 -9.63 14.25 12.30
C LEU A 115 -11.10 14.63 12.51
N LYS A 116 -12.03 13.72 12.23
CA LYS A 116 -13.46 13.94 12.50
C LYS A 116 -13.73 14.14 13.99
N SER A 117 -13.06 13.37 14.87
CA SER A 117 -13.18 13.52 16.32
C SER A 117 -12.70 14.89 16.82
N GLN A 118 -11.79 15.52 16.07
CA GLN A 118 -11.27 16.88 16.30
C GLN A 118 -12.13 17.96 15.61
N GLY A 119 -13.27 17.58 15.00
CA GLY A 119 -14.16 18.50 14.30
C GLY A 119 -13.66 18.96 12.92
N LYS A 120 -12.65 18.29 12.37
CA LYS A 120 -12.11 18.57 11.02
C LYS A 120 -12.79 17.68 9.98
N ARG A 121 -12.97 18.21 8.77
CA ARG A 121 -13.47 17.50 7.60
C ARG A 121 -12.39 17.44 6.54
N ALA A 122 -11.56 16.40 6.62
CA ALA A 122 -10.48 16.18 5.67
C ALA A 122 -10.83 15.10 4.63
N GLU A 123 -9.98 15.00 3.61
CA GLU A 123 -9.97 13.88 2.67
C GLU A 123 -8.59 13.21 2.63
N TRP A 124 -8.59 11.94 2.22
CA TRP A 124 -7.38 11.17 1.96
C TRP A 124 -7.46 10.57 0.57
N TRP A 125 -6.40 10.69 -0.22
CA TRP A 125 -6.30 10.20 -1.59
C TRP A 125 -5.13 9.21 -1.70
N SER A 126 -5.43 7.96 -2.02
CA SER A 126 -4.43 6.91 -2.25
C SER A 126 -4.21 6.72 -3.75
N ILE A 127 -3.02 7.03 -4.23
CA ILE A 127 -2.70 6.97 -5.67
C ILE A 127 -2.54 5.51 -6.10
N ALA A 128 -3.16 5.14 -7.22
CA ALA A 128 -2.80 3.92 -7.95
C ALA A 128 -1.81 4.27 -9.06
N ARG A 129 -0.60 3.73 -8.95
CA ARG A 129 0.42 3.91 -9.99
C ARG A 129 -0.02 3.26 -11.29
N ARG A 130 0.57 3.72 -12.41
CA ARG A 130 0.21 3.26 -13.76
C ARG A 130 0.36 1.75 -13.94
N GLY A 131 1.19 1.04 -13.19
CA GLY A 131 1.29 -0.41 -13.32
C GLY A 131 -0.01 -1.15 -13.03
N VAL A 132 -0.96 -0.55 -12.28
CA VAL A 132 -2.32 -1.07 -12.08
C VAL A 132 -3.10 -1.22 -13.39
N CYS A 133 -2.85 -0.40 -14.42
CA CYS A 133 -3.53 -0.54 -15.72
C CYS A 133 -3.19 -1.86 -16.45
N GLN A 134 -2.14 -2.55 -16.02
CA GLN A 134 -1.67 -3.80 -16.62
C GLN A 134 -2.33 -5.03 -15.99
N GLN A 135 -3.08 -4.84 -14.90
CA GLN A 135 -3.69 -5.92 -14.14
C GLN A 135 -5.07 -6.27 -14.70
N ASP A 136 -5.44 -7.54 -14.58
CA ASP A 136 -6.79 -8.02 -14.88
C ASP A 136 -7.48 -8.38 -13.57
N ASP A 137 -8.29 -7.45 -13.05
CA ASP A 137 -9.01 -7.61 -11.78
C ASP A 137 -10.37 -8.33 -11.95
N THR A 138 -10.73 -8.75 -13.18
CA THR A 138 -12.05 -9.34 -13.49
C THR A 138 -12.42 -10.49 -12.55
N GLY A 139 -11.47 -11.39 -12.28
CA GLY A 139 -11.71 -12.55 -11.42
C GLY A 139 -11.90 -12.17 -9.95
N ILE A 140 -11.12 -11.21 -9.45
CA ILE A 140 -11.25 -10.70 -8.07
C ILE A 140 -12.56 -9.95 -7.90
N GLU A 141 -12.90 -9.02 -8.81
CA GLU A 141 -14.15 -8.26 -8.76
C GLU A 141 -15.39 -9.17 -8.78
N ALA A 142 -15.39 -10.17 -9.67
CA ALA A 142 -16.48 -11.14 -9.75
C ALA A 142 -16.58 -12.01 -8.49
N ALA A 143 -15.45 -12.42 -7.90
CA ALA A 143 -15.43 -13.19 -6.66
C ALA A 143 -15.95 -12.37 -5.46
N VAL A 144 -15.63 -11.07 -5.39
CA VAL A 144 -16.21 -10.15 -4.40
C VAL A 144 -17.72 -10.04 -4.58
N ALA A 145 -18.19 -9.84 -5.83
CA ALA A 145 -19.62 -9.74 -6.13
C ALA A 145 -20.40 -11.03 -5.81
N ALA A 146 -19.80 -12.20 -6.11
CA ALA A 146 -20.38 -13.50 -5.82
C ALA A 146 -20.23 -13.93 -4.35
N ARG A 147 -19.33 -13.28 -3.59
CA ARG A 147 -18.87 -13.70 -2.25
C ARG A 147 -18.35 -15.13 -2.26
N ASP A 148 -17.61 -15.49 -3.30
CA ASP A 148 -17.09 -16.84 -3.52
C ASP A 148 -15.69 -16.78 -4.16
N TYR A 149 -14.68 -17.18 -3.40
CA TYR A 149 -13.28 -17.16 -3.84
C TYR A 149 -12.99 -18.17 -4.95
N HIS A 150 -13.82 -19.21 -5.13
CA HIS A 150 -13.67 -20.17 -6.21
C HIS A 150 -13.84 -19.53 -7.58
N VAL A 151 -14.63 -18.45 -7.68
CA VAL A 151 -14.82 -17.68 -8.94
C VAL A 151 -13.50 -17.11 -9.44
N ALA A 152 -12.68 -16.56 -8.53
CA ALA A 152 -11.35 -16.05 -8.87
C ALA A 152 -10.41 -17.19 -9.28
N VAL A 153 -10.38 -18.28 -8.51
CA VAL A 153 -9.57 -19.47 -8.84
C VAL A 153 -9.92 -20.00 -10.23
N ASP A 154 -11.22 -20.11 -10.52
CA ASP A 154 -11.72 -20.60 -11.79
C ASP A 154 -11.31 -19.73 -12.98
N TYR A 155 -11.36 -18.40 -12.80
CA TYR A 155 -10.97 -17.44 -13.83
C TYR A 155 -9.46 -17.46 -14.09
N TYR A 156 -8.65 -17.31 -13.04
CA TYR A 156 -7.19 -17.15 -13.18
C TYR A 156 -6.47 -18.47 -13.46
N TYR A 157 -6.98 -19.60 -12.97
CA TYR A 157 -6.25 -20.88 -13.00
C TYR A 157 -6.95 -22.01 -13.74
N ASN A 158 -8.28 -21.98 -13.87
CA ASN A 158 -9.04 -23.04 -14.55
C ASN A 158 -9.61 -22.62 -15.91
N ASN A 159 -9.22 -21.45 -16.44
CA ASN A 159 -9.64 -20.95 -17.75
C ASN A 159 -11.17 -20.87 -17.89
N LYS A 160 -11.89 -20.52 -16.81
CA LYS A 160 -13.33 -20.18 -16.92
C LYS A 160 -13.48 -18.74 -17.42
N GLU A 161 -14.59 -18.51 -18.12
CA GLU A 161 -14.96 -17.18 -18.59
C GLU A 161 -15.80 -16.43 -17.55
N ILE A 162 -15.61 -15.12 -17.49
CA ILE A 162 -16.51 -14.19 -16.81
C ILE A 162 -16.92 -13.15 -17.84
N ASP A 163 -18.22 -13.03 -18.11
CA ASP A 163 -18.79 -12.09 -19.09
C ASP A 163 -18.10 -12.13 -20.47
N GLY A 164 -17.76 -13.34 -20.94
CA GLY A 164 -17.08 -13.58 -22.21
C GLY A 164 -15.60 -13.20 -22.23
N ARG A 165 -15.02 -12.79 -21.10
CA ARG A 165 -13.58 -12.58 -20.93
C ARG A 165 -12.93 -13.85 -20.39
N ARG A 166 -11.74 -14.15 -20.91
CA ARG A 166 -10.82 -15.16 -20.38
C ARG A 166 -9.57 -14.48 -19.87
N PHE A 167 -9.04 -14.96 -18.76
CA PHE A 167 -7.74 -14.51 -18.30
C PHE A 167 -6.66 -14.84 -19.35
N ALA A 168 -5.88 -13.82 -19.75
CA ALA A 168 -4.85 -13.97 -20.76
C ALA A 168 -3.61 -14.77 -20.28
N GLY A 169 -3.57 -15.12 -18.99
CA GLY A 169 -2.43 -15.71 -18.32
C GLY A 169 -1.53 -14.64 -17.66
N PHE A 170 -0.70 -15.09 -16.73
CA PHE A 170 0.32 -14.23 -16.10
C PHE A 170 1.45 -13.96 -17.09
N ARG A 171 1.98 -12.74 -17.07
CA ARG A 171 3.11 -12.35 -17.92
C ARG A 171 4.39 -13.09 -17.49
N GLY A 172 5.25 -13.35 -18.47
CA GLY A 172 6.52 -14.04 -18.25
C GLY A 172 7.59 -13.12 -17.67
N LEU A 173 8.46 -13.68 -16.83
CA LEU A 173 9.61 -13.00 -16.20
C LEU A 173 10.58 -12.35 -17.22
N TRP A 174 10.77 -12.99 -18.39
CA TRP A 174 11.73 -12.56 -19.40
C TRP A 174 11.05 -12.19 -20.71
N GLY A 175 11.56 -11.16 -21.38
CA GLY A 175 11.07 -10.74 -22.69
C GLY A 175 9.77 -9.93 -22.69
N ASP A 176 9.09 -9.80 -21.54
CA ASP A 176 8.06 -8.78 -21.36
C ASP A 176 8.70 -7.39 -21.36
N LYS A 177 8.12 -6.47 -22.13
CA LYS A 177 8.59 -5.08 -22.29
C LYS A 177 7.58 -4.07 -21.76
N GLN A 178 6.42 -4.54 -21.34
CA GLN A 178 5.35 -3.69 -20.89
C GLN A 178 5.70 -3.13 -19.51
N GLY A 179 5.50 -1.82 -19.33
CA GLY A 179 5.92 -1.13 -18.11
C GLY A 179 7.41 -0.76 -18.03
N ALA A 180 8.24 -1.09 -19.04
CA ALA A 180 9.67 -0.77 -19.05
C ALA A 180 9.98 0.73 -18.89
N ASP A 181 9.06 1.58 -19.34
CA ASP A 181 9.15 3.04 -19.26
C ASP A 181 8.25 3.64 -18.18
N PHE A 182 7.60 2.83 -17.35
CA PHE A 182 6.82 3.31 -16.21
C PHE A 182 7.79 3.63 -15.08
N GLY A 183 8.56 4.71 -15.26
CA GLY A 183 9.61 5.14 -14.35
C GLY A 183 9.17 6.25 -13.40
N MET A 184 10.15 6.82 -12.70
CA MET A 184 9.95 7.91 -11.74
C MET A 184 9.36 9.15 -12.40
N ALA A 185 9.83 9.54 -13.59
CA ALA A 185 9.33 10.73 -14.30
C ALA A 185 7.82 10.66 -14.58
N GLN A 186 7.32 9.51 -15.03
CA GLN A 186 5.88 9.30 -15.19
C GLN A 186 5.15 9.37 -13.84
N THR A 187 5.69 8.68 -12.84
CA THR A 187 5.08 8.57 -11.50
C THR A 187 4.88 9.93 -10.83
N VAL A 188 5.90 10.80 -10.84
CA VAL A 188 5.81 12.14 -10.24
C VAL A 188 5.00 13.12 -11.11
N THR A 189 5.00 12.93 -12.43
CA THR A 189 4.15 13.72 -13.34
C THR A 189 2.67 13.41 -13.11
N ASP A 190 2.31 12.13 -12.94
CA ASP A 190 0.94 11.73 -12.62
C ASP A 190 0.47 12.31 -11.29
N MET A 191 1.32 12.29 -10.27
CA MET A 191 1.00 12.90 -8.98
C MET A 191 0.80 14.42 -9.11
N ASN A 192 1.66 15.11 -9.87
CA ASN A 192 1.50 16.55 -10.12
C ASN A 192 0.24 16.87 -10.92
N GLU A 193 -0.05 16.09 -11.96
CA GLU A 193 -1.25 16.28 -12.78
C GLU A 193 -2.53 16.07 -11.95
N LEU A 194 -2.56 15.02 -11.12
CA LEU A 194 -3.65 14.78 -10.18
C LEU A 194 -3.86 15.99 -9.26
N LEU A 195 -2.80 16.47 -8.61
CA LEU A 195 -2.86 17.61 -7.70
C LEU A 195 -3.35 18.88 -8.39
N VAL A 196 -2.81 19.21 -9.57
CA VAL A 196 -3.15 20.44 -10.29
C VAL A 196 -4.56 20.42 -10.85
N ARG A 197 -5.07 19.25 -11.24
CA ARG A 197 -6.43 19.11 -11.80
C ARG A 197 -7.50 19.05 -10.72
N GLU A 198 -7.29 18.24 -9.69
CA GLU A 198 -8.31 18.02 -8.66
C GLU A 198 -8.30 19.09 -7.56
N LEU A 199 -7.18 19.81 -7.38
CA LEU A 199 -7.03 20.93 -6.43
C LEU A 199 -6.40 22.13 -7.15
N PRO A 200 -7.09 22.81 -8.08
CA PRO A 200 -6.49 23.87 -8.91
C PRO A 200 -5.96 25.09 -8.13
N ASP A 201 -6.49 25.40 -6.94
CA ASP A 201 -6.01 26.48 -6.08
C ASP A 201 -4.63 26.14 -5.49
N ARG A 202 -3.62 26.87 -5.96
CA ARG A 202 -2.24 26.75 -5.49
C ARG A 202 -2.10 27.10 -4.01
N GLU A 203 -2.82 28.09 -3.50
CA GLU A 203 -2.70 28.47 -2.10
C GLU A 203 -3.35 27.42 -1.19
N PHE A 204 -4.44 26.78 -1.64
CA PHE A 204 -4.97 25.59 -0.98
C PHE A 204 -3.90 24.48 -0.92
N ARG A 205 -3.25 24.16 -2.05
CA ARG A 205 -2.18 23.15 -2.08
C ARG A 205 -1.03 23.45 -1.12
N LYS A 206 -0.59 24.71 -1.07
CA LYS A 206 0.53 25.16 -0.21
C LYS A 206 0.19 25.22 1.29
N SER A 207 -1.08 25.26 1.66
CA SER A 207 -1.50 25.48 3.06
C SER A 207 -2.31 24.34 3.67
N LYS A 208 -2.99 23.53 2.85
CA LYS A 208 -3.94 22.50 3.28
C LYS A 208 -3.74 21.12 2.67
N THR A 209 -2.86 20.98 1.68
CA THR A 209 -2.58 19.68 1.06
C THR A 209 -1.31 19.09 1.64
N LEU A 210 -1.38 17.90 2.22
CA LEU A 210 -0.21 17.16 2.69
C LEU A 210 0.09 16.04 1.71
N CYS A 211 1.36 15.81 1.45
CA CYS A 211 1.80 14.76 0.52
C CYS A 211 2.62 13.74 1.28
N GLY A 212 2.53 12.46 0.92
CA GLY A 212 3.24 11.45 1.68
C GLY A 212 3.22 10.08 1.04
N GLY A 213 3.72 9.11 1.80
CA GLY A 213 3.62 7.72 1.39
C GLY A 213 4.23 6.75 2.38
N HIS A 214 3.96 5.47 2.12
CA HIS A 214 4.54 4.36 2.86
C HIS A 214 5.77 3.81 2.17
N SER A 215 6.82 3.45 2.92
CA SER A 215 7.99 2.76 2.37
C SER A 215 8.59 3.51 1.17
N GLN A 216 8.71 2.85 0.01
CA GLN A 216 9.11 3.48 -1.25
C GLN A 216 8.22 4.68 -1.65
N GLY A 217 6.94 4.69 -1.31
CA GLY A 217 6.02 5.80 -1.58
C GLY A 217 6.45 7.12 -0.91
N GLY A 218 7.05 7.06 0.29
CA GLY A 218 7.63 8.25 0.92
C GLY A 218 8.87 8.77 0.17
N LEU A 219 9.71 7.86 -0.32
CA LEU A 219 10.88 8.20 -1.14
C LEU A 219 10.48 8.81 -2.49
N ILE A 220 9.48 8.23 -3.16
CA ILE A 220 8.85 8.79 -4.36
C ILE A 220 8.31 10.20 -4.07
N THR A 221 7.67 10.40 -2.93
CA THR A 221 7.16 11.71 -2.51
C THR A 221 8.30 12.72 -2.30
N GLY A 222 9.44 12.28 -1.77
CA GLY A 222 10.62 13.14 -1.62
C GLY A 222 11.20 13.57 -2.97
N ILE A 223 11.25 12.63 -3.93
CA ILE A 223 11.65 12.89 -5.31
C ILE A 223 10.66 13.82 -6.01
N PHE A 224 9.36 13.59 -5.84
CA PHE A 224 8.29 14.48 -6.30
C PHE A 224 8.49 15.89 -5.75
N GLY A 225 8.69 16.04 -4.44
CA GLY A 225 8.90 17.33 -3.79
C GLY A 225 10.08 18.10 -4.39
N ALA A 226 11.17 17.39 -4.68
CA ALA A 226 12.37 17.99 -5.25
C ALA A 226 12.29 18.23 -6.78
N TRP A 227 11.20 17.80 -7.43
CA TRP A 227 11.07 17.82 -8.89
C TRP A 227 10.72 19.20 -9.44
N ASP A 228 11.42 19.59 -10.51
CA ASP A 228 11.16 20.78 -11.31
C ASP A 228 10.35 20.44 -12.57
N PHE A 229 9.04 20.71 -12.55
CA PHE A 229 8.15 20.37 -13.66
C PHE A 229 8.25 21.31 -14.86
N THR A 230 8.55 22.59 -14.63
CA THR A 230 8.39 23.64 -15.66
C THR A 230 9.59 24.58 -15.80
N GLY A 231 10.64 24.39 -14.99
CA GLY A 231 11.74 25.34 -14.85
C GLY A 231 11.45 26.46 -13.84
N ARG A 232 10.30 26.43 -13.16
CA ARG A 232 9.84 27.50 -12.28
C ARG A 232 9.58 26.97 -10.87
N PRO A 233 10.18 27.56 -9.82
CA PRO A 233 10.02 27.09 -8.44
C PRO A 233 8.57 27.01 -7.97
N GLU A 234 7.68 27.88 -8.45
CA GLU A 234 6.27 27.88 -8.06
C GLU A 234 5.49 26.64 -8.51
N ASP A 235 5.93 26.00 -9.59
CA ASP A 235 5.34 24.77 -10.11
C ASP A 235 6.05 23.51 -9.58
N ALA A 236 7.14 23.66 -8.82
CA ALA A 236 7.90 22.54 -8.27
C ALA A 236 7.08 21.75 -7.24
N GLY A 237 7.41 20.47 -7.05
CA GLY A 237 6.65 19.57 -6.19
C GLY A 237 6.52 20.03 -4.74
N PHE A 238 7.59 20.58 -4.14
CA PHE A 238 7.57 21.09 -2.76
C PHE A 238 6.56 22.24 -2.57
N ASN A 239 6.24 22.95 -3.65
CA ASN A 239 5.25 24.02 -3.67
C ASN A 239 3.83 23.53 -4.00
N GLN A 240 3.62 22.23 -4.17
CA GLN A 240 2.29 21.61 -4.28
C GLN A 240 1.78 21.04 -2.96
N CYS A 241 2.57 21.12 -1.87
CA CYS A 241 2.23 20.55 -0.56
C CYS A 241 2.60 21.51 0.58
N ALA A 242 1.78 21.52 1.63
CA ALA A 242 2.00 22.22 2.88
C ALA A 242 3.05 21.56 3.78
N GLY A 243 3.09 20.22 3.77
CA GLY A 243 4.02 19.41 4.54
C GLY A 243 3.99 17.94 4.10
N PHE A 244 4.81 17.12 4.75
CA PHE A 244 5.06 15.75 4.35
C PHE A 244 4.78 14.71 5.44
N VAL A 245 4.19 13.58 5.05
CA VAL A 245 3.89 12.44 5.94
C VAL A 245 4.62 11.19 5.43
N ALA A 246 5.46 10.60 6.27
CA ALA A 246 6.16 9.36 5.99
C ALA A 246 5.63 8.22 6.87
N LEU A 247 5.18 7.14 6.25
CA LEU A 247 4.81 5.89 6.92
C LEU A 247 5.95 4.89 6.76
N ASP A 248 6.67 4.67 7.85
CA ASP A 248 7.78 3.72 7.97
C ASP A 248 8.86 3.92 6.89
N THR A 249 9.22 5.20 6.70
CA THR A 249 10.13 5.70 5.67
C THR A 249 10.52 7.15 5.97
N VAL A 250 11.16 7.83 5.03
CA VAL A 250 11.39 9.29 5.04
C VAL A 250 10.94 9.91 3.72
N VAL A 251 10.64 11.21 3.73
CA VAL A 251 10.32 11.97 2.51
C VAL A 251 11.56 12.78 2.11
N THR A 252 12.44 12.17 1.31
CA THR A 252 13.65 12.83 0.80
C THR A 252 14.13 12.20 -0.51
N ALA A 253 14.75 13.01 -1.36
CA ALA A 253 15.49 12.56 -2.54
C ALA A 253 17.00 12.40 -2.26
N ASP A 254 17.43 12.62 -1.02
CA ASP A 254 18.80 12.52 -0.53
C ASP A 254 18.78 12.15 0.97
N VAL A 255 18.94 10.86 1.29
CA VAL A 255 18.72 10.35 2.67
C VAL A 255 19.79 10.83 3.64
N VAL A 256 21.03 10.99 3.18
CA VAL A 256 22.18 11.28 4.06
C VAL A 256 23.01 12.49 3.60
N GLY A 257 22.49 13.30 2.68
CA GLY A 257 23.23 14.44 2.14
C GLY A 257 24.45 14.00 1.33
N LEU A 258 24.34 12.94 0.53
CA LEU A 258 25.46 12.29 -0.18
C LEU A 258 26.27 13.24 -1.09
N ARG A 259 25.74 14.44 -1.35
CA ARG A 259 26.40 15.50 -2.10
C ARG A 259 27.48 16.26 -1.35
N VAL A 260 27.55 16.12 -0.02
CA VAL A 260 28.44 16.97 0.80
C VAL A 260 29.83 16.33 1.00
N ASP A 261 29.98 15.02 0.80
CA ASP A 261 31.24 14.29 1.10
C ASP A 261 31.71 13.31 -0.02
N PRO A 262 32.99 13.38 -0.47
CA PRO A 262 33.55 12.51 -1.53
C PRO A 262 33.59 11.00 -1.21
N LEU A 263 33.70 10.61 0.07
CA LEU A 263 33.69 9.21 0.50
C LEU A 263 32.29 8.60 0.32
N MET A 264 31.26 9.40 0.58
CA MET A 264 29.86 9.00 0.45
C MET A 264 29.41 8.88 -1.01
N ASN A 265 29.96 9.70 -1.91
CA ASN A 265 29.78 9.56 -3.36
C ASN A 265 30.45 8.29 -3.93
N ALA A 266 31.56 7.84 -3.34
CA ALA A 266 32.18 6.55 -3.70
C ALA A 266 31.32 5.36 -3.22
N LEU A 267 30.67 5.49 -2.06
CA LEU A 267 29.74 4.49 -1.52
C LEU A 267 28.45 4.39 -2.35
N SER A 268 27.92 5.52 -2.84
CA SER A 268 26.74 5.53 -3.73
C SER A 268 27.02 4.84 -5.07
N THR A 269 28.20 5.04 -5.64
CA THR A 269 28.65 4.37 -6.88
C THR A 269 28.73 2.85 -6.74
N VAL A 270 29.08 2.35 -5.54
CA VAL A 270 29.08 0.90 -5.22
C VAL A 270 27.64 0.39 -5.00
N LEU A 271 26.76 1.19 -4.40
CA LEU A 271 25.34 0.86 -4.20
C LEU A 271 24.55 0.82 -5.51
N THR A 272 24.86 1.71 -6.45
CA THR A 272 24.20 1.80 -7.77
C THR A 272 25.04 1.15 -8.86
N GLY A 273 25.77 0.06 -8.57
CA GLY A 273 26.86 -0.49 -9.39
C GLY A 273 26.58 -0.82 -10.88
N LEU A 274 25.35 -0.61 -11.37
CA LEU A 274 25.01 -0.54 -12.79
C LEU A 274 24.86 0.93 -13.23
N PRO A 275 25.58 1.40 -14.26
CA PRO A 275 25.31 2.70 -14.87
C PRO A 275 23.84 2.81 -15.31
N TYR A 276 23.19 3.93 -14.96
CA TYR A 276 21.79 4.25 -15.27
C TYR A 276 21.38 3.91 -16.72
N ASP A 277 22.20 4.32 -17.69
CA ASP A 277 21.94 4.11 -19.11
C ASP A 277 21.95 2.62 -19.51
N ILE A 278 22.70 1.77 -18.80
CA ILE A 278 22.78 0.31 -19.05
C ILE A 278 21.52 -0.39 -18.52
N GLU A 279 20.98 0.06 -17.38
CA GLU A 279 19.73 -0.46 -16.82
C GLU A 279 18.54 -0.16 -17.73
N THR A 280 18.38 1.10 -18.14
CA THR A 280 17.23 1.53 -18.94
C THR A 280 17.27 0.86 -20.32
N PHE A 281 18.46 0.64 -20.87
CA PHE A 281 18.64 -0.17 -22.07
C PHE A 281 18.27 -1.64 -21.85
N GLY A 282 18.67 -2.24 -20.72
CA GLY A 282 18.35 -3.62 -20.36
C GLY A 282 16.85 -3.88 -20.21
N LEU A 283 16.12 -3.00 -19.51
CA LEU A 283 14.66 -3.06 -19.35
C LEU A 283 13.94 -2.98 -20.72
N LYS A 284 14.33 -2.03 -21.58
CA LYS A 284 13.74 -1.84 -22.92
C LYS A 284 13.99 -3.02 -23.87
N LEU A 285 15.12 -3.71 -23.71
CA LEU A 285 15.40 -4.94 -24.45
C LEU A 285 14.73 -6.18 -23.86
N GLY A 286 14.18 -6.10 -22.64
CA GLY A 286 13.63 -7.24 -21.91
C GLY A 286 14.71 -8.19 -21.36
N LEU A 287 15.94 -7.67 -21.16
CA LEU A 287 17.08 -8.38 -20.58
C LEU A 287 17.08 -8.33 -19.05
N ILE A 288 16.24 -7.48 -18.47
CA ILE A 288 15.98 -7.33 -17.03
C ILE A 288 14.44 -7.39 -16.86
N PRO A 289 13.90 -8.07 -15.83
CA PRO A 289 12.46 -8.12 -15.60
C PRO A 289 11.86 -6.73 -15.41
N ASN A 290 10.77 -6.43 -16.12
CA ASN A 290 10.09 -5.13 -16.07
C ASN A 290 9.03 -5.04 -14.95
N ASP A 291 8.79 -6.13 -14.22
CA ASP A 291 7.88 -6.17 -13.07
C ASP A 291 8.48 -6.88 -11.84
N ASN A 292 7.65 -7.07 -10.79
CA ASN A 292 7.93 -7.67 -9.47
C ASN A 292 8.78 -8.95 -9.44
N ALA A 293 9.00 -9.57 -10.57
CA ALA A 293 9.68 -10.84 -10.69
C ALA A 293 11.19 -10.81 -10.33
N LEU A 294 11.72 -9.66 -9.89
CA LEU A 294 13.04 -9.49 -9.26
C LEU A 294 13.09 -9.81 -7.76
N VAL A 295 11.94 -9.90 -7.09
CA VAL A 295 11.86 -10.54 -5.76
C VAL A 295 11.56 -12.01 -6.04
N PRO A 296 12.54 -12.93 -6.03
CA PRO A 296 12.36 -14.31 -6.48
C PRO A 296 11.29 -15.09 -5.68
N VAL A 297 10.79 -14.51 -4.60
CA VAL A 297 9.74 -15.09 -3.73
C VAL A 297 8.35 -14.55 -4.07
N PHE A 298 8.18 -13.31 -4.56
CA PHE A 298 6.86 -12.72 -4.83
C PHE A 298 6.73 -12.28 -6.28
N ASN A 299 5.87 -12.98 -7.03
CA ASN A 299 5.60 -12.73 -8.44
C ASN A 299 4.10 -12.44 -8.62
N PRO A 300 3.65 -12.00 -9.82
CA PRO A 300 2.24 -11.67 -10.03
C PRO A 300 1.27 -12.79 -9.66
N LYS A 301 1.69 -14.05 -9.88
CA LYS A 301 0.88 -15.23 -9.58
C LYS A 301 0.75 -15.48 -8.08
N SER A 302 1.83 -15.33 -7.31
CA SER A 302 1.78 -15.52 -5.86
C SER A 302 1.04 -14.39 -5.15
N PHE A 303 1.18 -13.15 -5.59
CA PHE A 303 0.35 -12.05 -5.06
C PHE A 303 -1.14 -12.26 -5.32
N ASN A 304 -1.51 -12.69 -6.54
CA ASN A 304 -2.90 -13.04 -6.83
C ASN A 304 -3.42 -14.18 -5.93
N ALA A 305 -2.59 -15.19 -5.64
CA ALA A 305 -2.96 -16.27 -4.71
C ALA A 305 -3.16 -15.77 -3.27
N VAL A 306 -2.35 -14.80 -2.80
CA VAL A 306 -2.56 -14.15 -1.49
C VAL A 306 -3.87 -13.35 -1.47
N THR A 307 -4.20 -12.62 -2.54
CA THR A 307 -5.50 -11.93 -2.67
C THR A 307 -6.67 -12.93 -2.63
N ILE A 308 -6.54 -14.10 -3.26
CA ILE A 308 -7.55 -15.17 -3.21
C ILE A 308 -7.67 -15.76 -1.79
N ALA A 309 -6.55 -15.95 -1.08
CA ALA A 309 -6.59 -16.32 0.35
C ALA A 309 -7.33 -15.25 1.18
N GLY A 310 -7.13 -13.97 0.86
CA GLY A 310 -7.91 -12.85 1.41
C GLY A 310 -9.42 -12.97 1.14
N LEU A 311 -9.83 -13.32 -0.09
CA LEU A 311 -11.24 -13.58 -0.42
C LEU A 311 -11.83 -14.73 0.40
N ALA A 312 -11.07 -15.82 0.55
CA ALA A 312 -11.50 -16.99 1.31
C ALA A 312 -11.66 -16.65 2.81
N ALA A 313 -10.67 -15.98 3.41
CA ALA A 313 -10.73 -15.52 4.79
C ALA A 313 -11.88 -14.50 5.00
N ARG A 314 -12.16 -13.64 4.02
CA ARG A 314 -13.23 -12.64 4.12
C ARG A 314 -14.63 -13.26 4.08
N PHE A 315 -14.86 -14.27 3.23
CA PHE A 315 -16.21 -14.77 2.95
C PHE A 315 -16.53 -16.12 3.59
N ALA A 316 -15.51 -16.93 3.92
CA ALA A 316 -15.66 -18.24 4.54
C ALA A 316 -14.57 -18.49 5.61
N PRO A 317 -14.38 -17.59 6.61
CA PRO A 317 -13.23 -17.59 7.52
C PRO A 317 -13.03 -18.90 8.28
N ASP A 318 -14.12 -19.51 8.76
CA ASP A 318 -14.11 -20.68 9.64
C ASP A 318 -14.12 -22.02 8.89
N GLU A 319 -14.31 -22.00 7.56
CA GLU A 319 -14.33 -23.22 6.75
C GLU A 319 -12.91 -23.75 6.57
N GLU A 320 -12.75 -25.08 6.58
CA GLU A 320 -11.47 -25.72 6.27
C GLU A 320 -11.08 -25.37 4.84
N THR A 321 -9.87 -24.81 4.68
CA THR A 321 -9.40 -24.32 3.39
C THR A 321 -9.22 -25.46 2.41
N ASP A 322 -9.68 -25.24 1.18
CA ASP A 322 -9.39 -26.11 0.05
C ASP A 322 -8.44 -25.47 -0.96
N LEU A 323 -7.93 -24.26 -0.67
CA LEU A 323 -6.97 -23.52 -1.51
C LEU A 323 -5.72 -24.33 -1.82
N THR A 324 -5.24 -25.12 -0.86
CA THR A 324 -4.10 -26.03 -1.04
C THR A 324 -4.35 -27.11 -2.10
N ARG A 325 -5.62 -27.43 -2.39
CA ARG A 325 -6.03 -28.40 -3.41
C ARG A 325 -6.40 -27.75 -4.74
N ILE A 326 -7.03 -26.57 -4.70
CA ILE A 326 -7.58 -25.93 -5.91
C ILE A 326 -6.62 -24.94 -6.58
N LEU A 327 -5.61 -24.44 -5.86
CA LEU A 327 -4.54 -23.64 -6.46
C LEU A 327 -3.55 -24.53 -7.25
N PRO A 328 -2.93 -23.99 -8.31
CA PRO A 328 -1.92 -24.73 -9.08
C PRO A 328 -0.75 -25.23 -8.23
N GLN A 329 -0.46 -26.52 -8.37
CA GLN A 329 0.72 -27.17 -7.76
C GLN A 329 1.94 -27.03 -8.67
N ASP A 330 2.42 -25.79 -8.84
CA ASP A 330 3.61 -25.50 -9.63
C ASP A 330 4.71 -24.83 -8.80
N TRP A 331 5.90 -24.80 -9.39
CA TRP A 331 7.09 -24.29 -8.73
C TRP A 331 6.97 -22.81 -8.35
N GLN A 332 6.26 -21.97 -9.10
CA GLN A 332 6.20 -20.53 -8.81
C GLN A 332 5.45 -20.25 -7.51
N LEU A 333 4.31 -20.91 -7.29
CA LEU A 333 3.57 -20.80 -6.03
C LEU A 333 4.28 -21.58 -4.91
N ALA A 334 4.78 -22.78 -5.20
CA ALA A 334 5.47 -23.60 -4.21
C ALA A 334 6.74 -22.91 -3.67
N SER A 335 7.53 -22.24 -4.51
CA SER A 335 8.73 -21.54 -4.06
C SER A 335 8.40 -20.34 -3.17
N THR A 336 7.32 -19.60 -3.48
CA THR A 336 6.82 -18.52 -2.62
C THR A 336 6.47 -19.06 -1.24
N PHE A 337 5.54 -20.01 -1.17
CA PHE A 337 5.05 -20.52 0.11
C PHE A 337 6.12 -21.25 0.91
N ARG A 338 7.02 -22.01 0.27
CA ARG A 338 8.15 -22.62 0.98
C ARG A 338 9.08 -21.57 1.58
N THR A 339 9.38 -20.50 0.85
CA THR A 339 10.28 -19.46 1.38
C THR A 339 9.62 -18.66 2.51
N THR A 340 8.30 -18.48 2.49
CA THR A 340 7.60 -17.73 3.54
C THR A 340 7.25 -18.60 4.75
N SER A 341 6.92 -19.88 4.57
CA SER A 341 6.29 -20.70 5.62
C SER A 341 7.13 -21.87 6.13
N ALA A 342 8.23 -22.27 5.46
CA ALA A 342 8.94 -23.50 5.84
C ALA A 342 9.53 -23.44 7.26
N PRO A 343 9.38 -24.49 8.08
CA PRO A 343 9.89 -24.50 9.45
C PRO A 343 11.43 -24.57 9.54
N ASN A 344 12.08 -25.23 8.59
CA ASN A 344 13.53 -25.40 8.56
C ASN A 344 14.04 -25.51 7.10
N LEU A 345 15.35 -25.49 6.91
CA LEU A 345 15.96 -25.53 5.57
C LEU A 345 15.63 -26.81 4.80
N LEU A 346 15.53 -27.96 5.47
CA LEU A 346 15.17 -29.22 4.83
C LEU A 346 13.75 -29.14 4.26
N ASP A 347 12.82 -28.55 5.01
CA ASP A 347 11.44 -28.34 4.56
C ASP A 347 11.33 -27.25 3.49
N ALA A 348 12.18 -26.21 3.53
CA ALA A 348 12.23 -25.21 2.46
C ALA A 348 12.64 -25.84 1.11
N VAL A 349 13.54 -26.83 1.14
CA VAL A 349 13.99 -27.55 -0.06
C VAL A 349 13.00 -28.63 -0.49
N THR A 350 12.56 -29.47 0.45
CA THR A 350 11.76 -30.67 0.14
C THR A 350 10.26 -30.35 0.00
N GLY A 351 9.76 -29.35 0.73
CA GLY A 351 8.34 -29.07 0.87
C GLY A 351 7.59 -30.06 1.76
N ALA A 352 8.27 -30.93 2.52
CA ALA A 352 7.61 -32.00 3.27
C ALA A 352 6.63 -31.49 4.34
N ASN A 353 6.97 -30.36 4.98
CA ASN A 353 6.11 -29.67 5.94
C ASN A 353 5.68 -28.27 5.43
N GLY A 354 5.16 -28.23 4.19
CA GLY A 354 4.60 -27.01 3.58
C GLY A 354 3.17 -26.68 4.05
N LEU A 355 2.62 -25.54 3.63
CA LEU A 355 1.24 -25.13 3.94
C LEU A 355 0.19 -26.16 3.47
N ASP A 356 0.50 -26.95 2.45
CA ASP A 356 -0.33 -28.03 1.92
C ASP A 356 -0.34 -29.31 2.76
N SER A 357 0.57 -29.42 3.74
CA SER A 357 0.70 -30.59 4.63
C SER A 357 -0.08 -30.48 5.94
N PHE A 358 -0.70 -29.33 6.21
CA PHE A 358 -1.47 -29.06 7.42
C PHE A 358 -2.90 -28.63 7.08
N ARG A 359 -3.81 -28.73 8.05
CA ARG A 359 -5.21 -28.37 7.90
C ARG A 359 -5.45 -27.01 8.54
N TYR A 360 -6.01 -26.08 7.77
CA TYR A 360 -6.30 -24.73 8.23
C TYR A 360 -7.75 -24.39 7.96
N THR A 361 -8.33 -23.52 8.78
CA THR A 361 -9.44 -22.68 8.33
C THR A 361 -8.94 -21.62 7.34
N ASN A 362 -9.81 -21.02 6.52
CA ASN A 362 -9.38 -20.00 5.56
C ASN A 362 -8.72 -18.78 6.23
N GLU A 363 -9.22 -18.34 7.39
CA GLU A 363 -8.59 -17.25 8.17
C GLU A 363 -7.19 -17.66 8.66
N ALA A 364 -7.04 -18.89 9.16
CA ALA A 364 -5.74 -19.41 9.60
C ALA A 364 -4.76 -19.63 8.45
N TYR A 365 -5.24 -19.99 7.26
CA TYR A 365 -4.42 -20.14 6.07
C TYR A 365 -3.84 -18.79 5.64
N LEU A 366 -4.65 -17.73 5.64
CA LEU A 366 -4.18 -16.37 5.38
C LEU A 366 -3.15 -15.93 6.43
N GLY A 367 -3.46 -16.09 7.72
CA GLY A 367 -2.52 -15.76 8.80
C GLY A 367 -1.19 -16.50 8.69
N ALA A 368 -1.22 -17.80 8.38
CA ALA A 368 -0.01 -18.60 8.18
C ALA A 368 0.88 -18.15 7.02
N ILE A 369 0.35 -17.36 6.07
CA ILE A 369 1.11 -16.84 4.93
C ILE A 369 1.84 -15.53 5.29
N ILE A 370 1.18 -14.63 6.02
CA ILE A 370 1.59 -13.21 6.12
C ILE A 370 1.82 -12.69 7.55
N ASP A 371 1.38 -13.42 8.57
CA ASP A 371 1.54 -13.01 9.98
C ASP A 371 3.01 -12.89 10.39
N ASP A 372 3.37 -11.94 11.27
CA ASP A 372 4.76 -11.74 11.71
C ASP A 372 5.33 -12.93 12.47
N ASN A 373 4.48 -13.72 13.14
CA ASN A 373 4.90 -14.95 13.81
C ASN A 373 4.97 -16.15 12.85
N ALA A 374 4.43 -16.07 11.63
CA ALA A 374 4.44 -17.18 10.66
C ALA A 374 5.40 -16.93 9.50
N MET A 375 5.34 -15.75 8.90
CA MET A 375 6.02 -15.35 7.69
C MET A 375 7.51 -15.11 7.91
N THR A 376 8.31 -15.58 6.96
CA THR A 376 9.77 -15.44 6.99
C THR A 376 10.29 -14.09 6.47
N ILE A 377 9.55 -13.38 5.60
CA ILE A 377 10.02 -12.15 4.95
C ILE A 377 9.54 -10.92 5.70
N GLY A 378 10.48 -10.23 6.37
CA GLY A 378 10.20 -9.14 7.31
C GLY A 378 9.48 -7.91 6.74
N LEU A 379 9.70 -7.58 5.46
CA LEU A 379 9.04 -6.41 4.84
C LEU A 379 7.53 -6.57 4.68
N ASP A 380 7.04 -7.80 4.59
CA ASP A 380 5.63 -8.12 4.36
C ASP A 380 4.94 -8.68 5.61
N GLN A 381 5.69 -8.85 6.71
CA GLN A 381 5.14 -9.28 7.99
C GLN A 381 4.08 -8.30 8.47
N THR A 382 2.96 -8.84 8.92
CA THR A 382 1.81 -8.10 9.46
C THR A 382 1.38 -8.75 10.77
N SER A 383 1.15 -8.00 11.84
CA SER A 383 0.85 -8.59 13.15
C SER A 383 -0.64 -8.84 13.35
N LEU A 384 -1.10 -10.01 12.88
CA LEU A 384 -2.50 -10.38 12.68
C LEU A 384 -3.08 -11.22 13.82
N GLY A 385 -2.25 -11.77 14.72
CA GLY A 385 -2.67 -12.73 15.72
C GLY A 385 -1.77 -13.96 15.81
N THR A 386 -2.37 -15.13 16.02
CA THR A 386 -1.61 -16.38 16.07
C THR A 386 -2.46 -17.63 15.78
N LEU A 387 -1.81 -18.76 15.49
CA LEU A 387 -2.49 -20.05 15.30
C LEU A 387 -2.99 -20.63 16.64
N ASP A 388 -4.18 -21.24 16.62
CA ASP A 388 -4.62 -22.12 17.71
C ASP A 388 -4.04 -23.53 17.54
N GLY A 389 -3.36 -24.07 18.55
CA GLY A 389 -2.90 -25.47 18.53
C GLY A 389 -1.37 -25.67 18.55
N PRO A 390 -0.91 -26.90 18.25
CA PRO A 390 0.49 -27.31 18.44
C PRO A 390 1.44 -26.64 17.45
N VAL A 391 2.34 -25.80 17.93
CA VAL A 391 3.32 -25.07 17.11
C VAL A 391 4.73 -25.20 17.69
N ALA A 392 5.74 -25.04 16.85
CA ALA A 392 7.16 -25.02 17.23
C ALA A 392 7.90 -23.88 16.53
N GLU A 393 9.00 -23.44 17.14
CA GLU A 393 9.84 -22.36 16.60
C GLU A 393 10.47 -22.76 15.25
N LYS A 394 10.44 -21.84 14.28
CA LYS A 394 11.10 -21.99 12.97
C LYS A 394 12.60 -21.73 13.10
N SER A 395 13.39 -22.50 12.38
CA SER A 395 14.83 -22.26 12.19
C SER A 395 15.18 -21.71 10.81
N PHE A 396 14.23 -21.68 9.87
CA PHE A 396 14.44 -21.11 8.54
C PHE A 396 14.02 -19.62 8.47
N PRO A 397 14.79 -18.78 7.75
CA PRO A 397 16.05 -19.05 7.06
C PRO A 397 17.24 -19.01 8.04
N VAL A 398 17.01 -18.42 9.20
CA VAL A 398 17.84 -18.50 10.40
C VAL A 398 16.92 -18.55 11.64
N PRO A 399 17.37 -19.08 12.78
CA PRO A 399 16.61 -19.03 14.02
C PRO A 399 16.28 -17.58 14.40
N GLY A 400 15.11 -17.33 15.00
CA GLY A 400 14.63 -15.97 15.30
C GLY A 400 15.62 -15.14 16.15
N GLU A 401 16.31 -15.78 17.09
CA GLU A 401 17.34 -15.16 17.93
C GLU A 401 18.60 -14.67 17.17
N TRP A 402 18.78 -15.09 15.91
CA TRP A 402 19.89 -14.68 15.04
C TRP A 402 19.53 -13.49 14.15
N GLY A 403 18.24 -13.21 13.91
CA GLY A 403 17.80 -12.10 13.06
C GLY A 403 18.39 -10.76 13.50
N ASP A 404 18.33 -10.50 14.82
CA ASP A 404 18.89 -9.28 15.43
C ASP A 404 20.43 -9.27 15.44
N GLN A 405 21.08 -10.45 15.45
CA GLN A 405 22.54 -10.60 15.51
C GLN A 405 23.22 -10.48 14.13
N LEU A 406 22.50 -10.77 13.04
CA LEU A 406 23.03 -10.67 11.68
C LEU A 406 23.43 -9.25 11.29
N THR A 407 22.79 -8.24 11.88
CA THR A 407 23.16 -6.82 11.74
C THR A 407 24.53 -6.48 12.36
N GLN A 408 25.05 -7.35 13.24
CA GLN A 408 26.31 -7.15 13.98
C GLN A 408 27.50 -7.95 13.42
N VAL A 409 27.32 -8.70 12.31
CA VAL A 409 28.39 -9.55 11.74
C VAL A 409 29.46 -8.71 11.02
N PRO A 410 30.73 -8.66 11.49
CA PRO A 410 31.74 -7.71 11.00
C PRO A 410 32.15 -7.89 9.53
N PHE A 411 31.97 -9.09 8.96
CA PHE A 411 32.41 -9.42 7.60
C PHE A 411 31.32 -9.31 6.53
N VAL A 412 30.05 -9.22 6.93
CA VAL A 412 28.93 -9.05 5.98
C VAL A 412 28.71 -7.56 5.66
N GLY A 413 29.30 -6.66 6.44
CA GLY A 413 29.15 -5.22 6.26
C GLY A 413 27.75 -4.75 6.69
N PRO A 414 27.60 -3.53 7.25
CA PRO A 414 26.32 -3.03 7.74
C PRO A 414 25.20 -3.06 6.68
N LEU A 415 25.56 -2.82 5.41
CA LEU A 415 24.62 -2.80 4.29
C LEU A 415 24.07 -4.18 3.93
N ALA A 416 24.92 -5.21 3.79
CA ALA A 416 24.41 -6.55 3.46
C ALA A 416 23.82 -7.25 4.70
N GLY A 417 24.28 -6.90 5.91
CA GLY A 417 23.64 -7.31 7.17
C GLY A 417 22.24 -6.72 7.34
N ASN A 418 22.05 -5.43 6.99
CA ASN A 418 20.74 -4.79 6.98
C ASN A 418 19.81 -5.32 5.87
N LEU A 419 20.33 -5.61 4.68
CA LEU A 419 19.55 -6.23 3.59
C LEU A 419 19.13 -7.67 3.97
N LEU A 420 20.00 -8.41 4.65
CA LEU A 420 19.69 -9.75 5.15
C LEU A 420 18.71 -9.71 6.34
N ALA A 421 18.84 -8.74 7.25
CA ALA A 421 17.86 -8.54 8.33
C ALA A 421 16.49 -8.12 7.76
N ALA A 422 16.48 -7.24 6.75
CA ALA A 422 15.26 -6.82 6.06
C ALA A 422 14.51 -7.96 5.36
N THR A 423 15.22 -9.02 4.97
CA THR A 423 14.60 -10.21 4.36
C THR A 423 14.12 -11.23 5.38
N ILE A 424 14.47 -11.13 6.67
CA ILE A 424 14.20 -12.17 7.68
C ILE A 424 13.17 -11.73 8.73
N GLY A 425 13.00 -10.42 8.95
CA GLY A 425 12.09 -9.91 9.98
C GLY A 425 12.64 -10.05 11.40
N HIS A 426 11.88 -9.55 12.37
CA HIS A 426 12.27 -9.56 13.78
C HIS A 426 11.46 -10.58 14.58
N GLY A 427 12.05 -11.09 15.67
CA GLY A 427 11.34 -11.94 16.63
C GLY A 427 11.30 -13.44 16.29
N LYS A 428 10.66 -14.18 17.20
CA LYS A 428 10.48 -15.63 17.06
C LYS A 428 9.34 -15.93 16.11
N ARG A 429 9.58 -16.84 15.18
CA ARG A 429 8.56 -17.35 14.26
C ARG A 429 8.21 -18.79 14.60
N ILE A 430 7.01 -19.21 14.28
CA ILE A 430 6.44 -20.52 14.58
C ILE A 430 5.87 -21.19 13.33
N ALA A 431 5.85 -22.51 13.35
CA ALA A 431 5.19 -23.33 12.36
C ALA A 431 4.34 -24.41 13.05
N PRO A 432 3.26 -24.87 12.41
CA PRO A 432 2.47 -26.00 12.90
C PRO A 432 3.29 -27.29 12.99
N THR A 433 2.84 -28.22 13.83
CA THR A 433 3.53 -29.50 14.09
C THR A 433 2.61 -30.72 14.05
N ASP A 434 1.29 -30.55 14.05
CA ASP A 434 0.33 -31.65 14.01
C ASP A 434 -0.49 -31.59 12.71
N HIS A 435 -0.22 -32.53 11.81
CA HIS A 435 -0.91 -32.64 10.51
C HIS A 435 -2.42 -32.97 10.63
N ASN A 436 -2.87 -33.48 11.77
CA ASN A 436 -4.28 -33.84 11.97
C ASN A 436 -5.08 -32.71 12.61
N TRP A 437 -4.39 -31.73 13.22
CA TRP A 437 -5.03 -30.58 13.85
C TRP A 437 -5.61 -29.64 12.79
N LEU A 438 -6.87 -29.22 12.98
CA LEU A 438 -7.46 -28.14 12.18
C LEU A 438 -7.14 -26.82 12.86
N TYR A 439 -6.12 -26.14 12.36
CA TYR A 439 -5.67 -24.84 12.86
C TYR A 439 -6.70 -23.75 12.55
N ARG A 440 -7.06 -22.98 13.57
CA ARG A 440 -7.83 -21.73 13.50
C ARG A 440 -6.93 -20.55 13.82
N TRP A 441 -7.43 -19.35 13.54
CA TRP A 441 -6.76 -18.12 13.85
C TRP A 441 -7.32 -17.50 15.14
N GLN A 442 -6.43 -17.07 16.02
CA GLN A 442 -6.74 -16.21 17.14
C GLN A 442 -6.41 -14.79 16.70
N ASN A 443 -7.45 -13.99 16.43
CA ASN A 443 -7.31 -12.62 15.97
C ASN A 443 -6.57 -11.75 17.01
N TYR A 444 -6.08 -10.58 16.60
CA TYR A 444 -5.26 -9.70 17.44
C TYR A 444 -5.82 -9.40 18.85
N ARG A 445 -7.15 -9.38 19.01
CA ARG A 445 -7.84 -9.18 20.30
C ARG A 445 -7.85 -10.38 21.22
N ASP A 446 -7.78 -11.57 20.63
CA ASP A 446 -7.89 -12.85 21.33
C ASP A 446 -6.51 -13.51 21.50
N THR A 447 -5.43 -12.80 21.13
CA THR A 447 -4.06 -13.29 21.17
C THR A 447 -3.62 -13.63 22.60
N PRO A 448 -3.11 -14.85 22.86
CA PRO A 448 -2.56 -15.23 24.14
C PRO A 448 -1.16 -14.65 24.35
N THR A 449 -0.76 -14.50 25.60
CA THR A 449 0.65 -14.24 25.94
C THR A 449 1.43 -15.56 25.88
N THR A 450 2.35 -15.67 24.93
CA THR A 450 3.23 -16.84 24.74
C THR A 450 4.70 -16.41 24.70
N ALA A 451 5.60 -17.34 24.38
CA ALA A 451 7.02 -17.01 24.18
C ALA A 451 7.31 -16.29 22.85
N TRP A 452 6.35 -16.28 21.90
CA TRP A 452 6.53 -15.71 20.56
C TRP A 452 5.57 -14.55 20.27
N THR A 453 4.41 -14.46 20.91
CA THR A 453 3.45 -13.37 20.72
C THR A 453 2.81 -12.92 22.05
N ASN A 454 2.18 -11.75 22.05
CA ASN A 454 1.33 -11.24 23.12
C ASN A 454 0.42 -10.11 22.58
N PRO A 455 -0.63 -9.69 23.31
CA PRO A 455 -1.55 -8.63 22.86
C PRO A 455 -0.92 -7.28 22.49
N SER A 456 0.28 -6.94 22.98
CA SER A 456 0.92 -5.67 22.60
C SER A 456 1.71 -5.75 21.29
N ARG A 457 1.77 -6.93 20.66
CA ARG A 457 2.43 -7.15 19.38
C ARG A 457 1.43 -7.31 18.24
N GLU A 458 0.27 -7.91 18.52
CA GLU A 458 -0.77 -8.10 17.52
C GLU A 458 -1.68 -6.87 17.46
N VAL A 459 -1.59 -6.12 16.36
CA VAL A 459 -2.21 -4.79 16.23
C VAL A 459 -3.14 -4.67 15.02
N VAL A 460 -3.18 -5.68 14.15
CA VAL A 460 -3.97 -5.70 12.91
C VAL A 460 -5.12 -6.69 13.01
N ASP A 461 -6.34 -6.24 12.68
CA ASP A 461 -7.50 -7.14 12.57
C ASP A 461 -7.44 -7.92 11.26
N ILE A 462 -7.26 -9.24 11.32
CA ILE A 462 -7.16 -10.09 10.12
C ILE A 462 -8.41 -10.00 9.24
N LYS A 463 -9.58 -9.73 9.81
CA LYS A 463 -10.83 -9.62 9.05
C LYS A 463 -10.87 -8.34 8.24
N ASP A 464 -10.39 -7.24 8.82
CA ASP A 464 -10.27 -5.96 8.13
C ASP A 464 -9.12 -6.00 7.11
N PHE A 465 -8.03 -6.70 7.43
CA PHE A 465 -6.93 -6.93 6.50
C PHE A 465 -7.39 -7.75 5.28
N ALA A 466 -8.15 -8.83 5.47
CA ALA A 466 -8.74 -9.62 4.38
C ALA A 466 -9.70 -8.79 3.50
N ARG A 467 -10.48 -7.88 4.11
CA ARG A 467 -11.28 -6.88 3.36
C ARG A 467 -10.38 -5.98 2.51
N THR A 468 -9.29 -5.50 3.09
CA THR A 468 -8.37 -4.53 2.45
C THR A 468 -7.56 -5.18 1.32
N LEU A 469 -7.11 -6.43 1.49
CA LEU A 469 -6.45 -7.22 0.44
C LEU A 469 -7.27 -7.31 -0.86
N THR A 470 -8.59 -7.29 -0.71
CA THR A 470 -9.57 -7.47 -1.80
C THR A 470 -10.25 -6.16 -2.20
N GLY A 471 -9.66 -5.02 -1.80
CA GLY A 471 -10.17 -3.68 -2.10
C GLY A 471 -9.97 -3.24 -3.55
N PRO A 472 -10.71 -2.21 -3.99
CA PRO A 472 -10.63 -1.66 -5.36
C PRO A 472 -9.22 -1.14 -5.68
N LEU A 473 -8.82 -1.22 -6.96
CA LEU A 473 -7.44 -0.92 -7.40
C LEU A 473 -6.35 -1.77 -6.72
N GLY A 474 -6.73 -2.82 -5.98
CA GLY A 474 -5.83 -3.80 -5.37
C GLY A 474 -5.09 -3.30 -4.13
N PHE A 475 -4.77 -4.24 -3.23
CA PHE A 475 -3.78 -4.04 -2.17
C PHE A 475 -2.36 -4.11 -2.72
N THR A 476 -2.11 -5.04 -3.64
CA THR A 476 -0.82 -5.21 -4.30
C THR A 476 -0.91 -4.75 -5.75
N GLU A 477 0.10 -4.02 -6.20
CA GLU A 477 0.41 -3.78 -7.59
C GLU A 477 1.15 -4.99 -8.18
N ILE A 478 0.43 -6.00 -8.68
CA ILE A 478 1.06 -7.28 -9.09
C ILE A 478 2.04 -7.12 -10.26
N TYR A 479 1.84 -6.09 -11.10
CA TYR A 479 2.75 -5.68 -12.18
C TYR A 479 3.45 -4.36 -11.86
N PHE A 480 3.95 -4.23 -10.62
CA PHE A 480 4.73 -3.08 -10.17
C PHE A 480 5.96 -2.88 -11.07
N PRO A 481 6.13 -1.69 -11.66
CA PRO A 481 7.21 -1.48 -12.62
C PRO A 481 8.57 -1.38 -11.94
N THR A 482 9.50 -2.25 -12.34
CA THR A 482 10.86 -2.28 -11.78
C THR A 482 11.60 -0.96 -11.99
N LYS A 483 11.33 -0.25 -13.09
CA LYS A 483 11.98 1.05 -13.37
C LYS A 483 11.76 2.05 -12.25
N VAL A 484 10.57 2.12 -11.63
CA VAL A 484 10.33 3.03 -10.49
C VAL A 484 11.24 2.69 -9.31
N LEU A 485 11.44 1.39 -9.03
CA LEU A 485 12.33 0.93 -7.96
C LEU A 485 13.78 1.36 -8.23
N TYR A 486 14.30 1.09 -9.42
CA TYR A 486 15.67 1.47 -9.78
C TYR A 486 15.86 2.97 -9.83
N ASP A 487 14.97 3.70 -10.49
CA ASP A 487 15.01 5.17 -10.52
C ASP A 487 14.99 5.76 -9.09
N THR A 488 14.27 5.15 -8.15
CA THR A 488 14.30 5.53 -6.72
C THR A 488 15.70 5.38 -6.16
N PHE A 489 16.33 4.20 -6.29
CA PHE A 489 17.68 3.97 -5.77
C PHE A 489 18.75 4.84 -6.44
N PHE A 490 18.65 5.08 -7.74
CA PHE A 490 19.54 6.00 -8.45
C PHE A 490 19.37 7.44 -7.97
N ALA A 491 18.13 7.90 -7.80
CA ALA A 491 17.86 9.23 -7.26
C ALA A 491 18.44 9.39 -5.84
N LEU A 492 18.23 8.39 -4.97
CA LEU A 492 18.81 8.39 -3.63
C LEU A 492 20.33 8.30 -3.64
N GLY A 493 20.93 7.62 -4.61
CA GLY A 493 22.39 7.56 -4.84
C GLY A 493 22.99 8.85 -5.43
N GLY A 494 22.16 9.86 -5.71
CA GLY A 494 22.58 11.19 -6.17
C GLY A 494 22.49 11.41 -7.69
N THR A 495 22.00 10.44 -8.47
CA THR A 495 21.86 10.58 -9.93
C THR A 495 20.89 11.71 -10.28
N ARG A 496 21.32 12.61 -11.18
CA ARG A 496 20.54 13.74 -11.72
C ARG A 496 20.72 13.90 -13.23
N SER A 497 20.73 12.78 -13.92
CA SER A 497 20.87 12.71 -15.38
C SER A 497 19.67 11.99 -15.98
N GLY A 498 19.51 12.11 -17.30
CA GLY A 498 18.39 11.48 -18.00
C GLY A 498 17.05 11.91 -17.42
N ASP A 499 16.17 10.94 -17.16
CA ASP A 499 14.84 11.18 -16.61
C ASP A 499 14.88 11.78 -15.19
N LEU A 500 15.99 11.65 -14.45
CA LEU A 500 16.15 12.17 -13.08
C LEU A 500 16.77 13.57 -13.00
N ALA A 501 17.13 14.18 -14.14
CA ALA A 501 17.66 15.55 -14.21
C ALA A 501 16.76 16.65 -13.61
N PRO A 502 15.42 16.50 -13.56
CA PRO A 502 14.55 17.51 -12.95
C PRO A 502 14.59 17.58 -11.42
N ILE A 503 15.27 16.66 -10.72
CA ILE A 503 15.41 16.74 -9.25
C ILE A 503 16.38 17.88 -8.90
N ARG A 504 15.84 18.98 -8.36
CA ARG A 504 16.56 20.25 -8.14
C ARG A 504 16.32 20.93 -6.79
N TYR A 505 15.23 20.60 -6.12
CA TYR A 505 14.73 21.34 -4.96
C TYR A 505 14.81 20.54 -3.65
N GLU A 506 15.84 19.70 -3.48
CA GLU A 506 15.98 18.84 -2.30
C GLU A 506 16.05 19.65 -0.98
N ALA A 507 16.66 20.84 -1.01
CA ALA A 507 16.74 21.71 0.16
C ALA A 507 15.35 22.23 0.59
N GLN A 508 14.54 22.65 -0.38
CA GLN A 508 13.22 23.19 -0.12
C GLN A 508 12.23 22.13 0.38
N VAL A 509 12.45 20.86 0.04
CA VAL A 509 11.73 19.74 0.64
C VAL A 509 12.06 19.62 2.13
N ARG A 510 13.33 19.77 2.52
CA ARG A 510 13.77 19.69 3.92
C ARG A 510 13.26 20.84 4.78
N ASP A 511 13.01 22.00 4.18
CA ASP A 511 12.49 23.18 4.90
C ASP A 511 11.00 23.07 5.24
N LYS A 512 10.29 22.07 4.70
CA LYS A 512 8.86 21.84 4.96
C LYS A 512 8.63 21.02 6.22
N PRO A 513 7.53 21.26 6.96
CA PRO A 513 7.12 20.38 8.04
C PRO A 513 7.03 18.92 7.59
N MET A 514 7.57 18.00 8.37
CA MET A 514 7.56 16.57 8.09
C MET A 514 7.39 15.76 9.35
N ILE A 515 6.53 14.73 9.27
CA ILE A 515 6.39 13.68 10.28
C ILE A 515 6.73 12.31 9.69
N THR A 516 7.44 11.51 10.46
CA THR A 516 7.73 10.11 10.19
C THR A 516 7.13 9.25 11.28
N ILE A 517 6.21 8.37 10.89
CA ILE A 517 5.56 7.39 11.77
C ILE A 517 6.24 6.06 11.51
N ASN A 518 6.82 5.45 12.52
CA ASN A 518 7.70 4.30 12.33
C ASN A 518 7.42 3.23 13.38
N GLY A 519 7.36 1.96 12.95
CA GLY A 519 7.24 0.82 13.84
C GLY A 519 8.58 0.42 14.46
N ASP A 520 8.60 0.13 15.76
CA ASP A 520 9.83 -0.28 16.46
C ASP A 520 10.28 -1.71 16.13
N LYS A 521 9.37 -2.53 15.57
CA LYS A 521 9.64 -3.86 15.02
C LYS A 521 9.78 -3.85 13.50
N SER A 522 9.78 -2.67 12.89
CA SER A 522 10.04 -2.57 11.46
C SER A 522 11.50 -2.90 11.12
N VAL A 523 11.67 -3.66 10.04
CA VAL A 523 12.98 -3.91 9.45
C VAL A 523 13.69 -2.67 8.91
N VAL A 524 12.96 -1.57 8.68
CA VAL A 524 13.57 -0.29 8.26
C VAL A 524 13.97 0.59 9.44
N ASN A 525 13.63 0.22 10.68
CA ASN A 525 13.95 1.02 11.87
C ASN A 525 15.46 1.33 11.98
N ASN A 526 16.31 0.33 11.73
CA ASN A 526 17.77 0.51 11.77
C ASN A 526 18.26 1.55 10.74
N MET A 527 17.66 1.58 9.55
CA MET A 527 17.97 2.58 8.53
C MET A 527 17.57 3.99 9.00
N LEU A 528 16.39 4.12 9.62
CA LEU A 528 15.88 5.39 10.14
C LEU A 528 16.69 5.89 11.35
N GLU A 529 17.14 5.00 12.24
CA GLU A 529 18.06 5.36 13.33
C GLU A 529 19.40 5.86 12.81
N LEU A 530 19.97 5.19 11.80
CA LEU A 530 21.20 5.65 11.15
C LEU A 530 21.02 7.01 10.49
N GLN A 531 19.87 7.24 9.84
CA GLN A 531 19.54 8.55 9.27
C GLN A 531 19.41 9.62 10.37
N GLU A 532 18.79 9.31 11.50
CA GLU A 532 18.65 10.24 12.62
C GLU A 532 20.02 10.62 13.19
N VAL A 533 20.91 9.64 13.35
CA VAL A 533 22.30 9.89 13.76
C VAL A 533 23.01 10.77 12.72
N ALA A 534 22.84 10.47 11.42
CA ALA A 534 23.42 11.28 10.34
C ALA A 534 22.90 12.73 10.39
N SER A 535 21.63 12.97 10.69
CA SER A 535 21.04 14.31 10.82
C SER A 535 21.64 15.16 11.94
N ARG A 536 22.23 14.52 12.95
CA ARG A 536 22.95 15.23 14.04
C ARG A 536 24.38 15.60 13.66
N ILE A 537 24.93 14.95 12.64
CA ILE A 537 26.31 15.14 12.18
C ILE A 537 26.35 16.06 10.95
N PHE A 538 25.44 15.85 10.01
CA PHE A 538 25.35 16.58 8.76
C PHE A 538 24.17 17.55 8.83
N THR A 539 24.45 18.84 8.78
CA THR A 539 23.43 19.90 8.82
C THR A 539 22.45 19.87 7.63
N ASP A 540 22.84 19.20 6.55
CA ASP A 540 22.04 19.08 5.33
C ASP A 540 21.17 17.81 5.28
N ALA A 541 21.24 16.95 6.30
CA ALA A 541 20.38 15.77 6.37
C ALA A 541 18.93 16.16 6.75
N PRO A 542 17.90 15.44 6.26
CA PRO A 542 16.51 15.77 6.56
C PRO A 542 16.20 15.75 8.05
N HIS A 543 15.51 16.78 8.54
CA HIS A 543 14.95 16.82 9.88
C HIS A 543 13.44 16.55 9.81
N PHE A 544 12.94 15.73 10.74
CA PHE A 544 11.52 15.40 10.84
C PHE A 544 11.12 15.10 12.27
N GLU A 545 9.84 15.28 12.58
CA GLU A 545 9.23 14.72 13.79
C GLU A 545 9.13 13.21 13.64
N ARG A 546 9.69 12.44 14.57
CA ARG A 546 9.60 10.98 14.56
C ARG A 546 8.64 10.49 15.64
N VAL A 547 7.62 9.74 15.24
CA VAL A 547 6.70 9.04 16.14
C VAL A 547 6.98 7.55 16.04
N MET A 548 7.46 6.97 17.13
CA MET A 548 7.71 5.53 17.23
C MET A 548 6.44 4.81 17.71
N LEU A 549 6.04 3.76 17.00
CA LEU A 549 4.89 2.91 17.30
C LEU A 549 5.38 1.59 17.91
N PRO A 550 5.18 1.37 19.23
CA PRO A 550 5.62 0.14 19.88
C PRO A 550 4.84 -1.08 19.38
N GLY A 551 5.55 -2.16 19.08
CA GLY A 551 4.99 -3.42 18.59
C GLY A 551 4.76 -3.47 17.08
N TYR A 552 4.75 -2.33 16.39
CA TYR A 552 4.40 -2.25 14.98
C TYR A 552 5.56 -2.71 14.08
N THR A 553 5.23 -3.55 13.11
CA THR A 553 6.07 -3.93 11.96
C THR A 553 5.92 -2.91 10.81
N HIS A 554 6.52 -3.22 9.65
CA HIS A 554 6.49 -2.35 8.47
C HIS A 554 5.07 -2.11 7.95
N ILE A 555 4.28 -3.18 7.86
CA ILE A 555 2.90 -3.16 7.33
C ILE A 555 1.90 -2.72 8.40
N ASP A 556 2.20 -2.87 9.68
CA ASP A 556 1.26 -2.44 10.73
C ASP A 556 1.05 -0.92 10.72
N THR A 557 2.03 -0.14 10.25
CA THR A 557 1.90 1.32 10.12
C THR A 557 0.80 1.77 9.15
N LEU A 558 0.36 0.88 8.24
CA LEU A 558 -0.76 1.12 7.34
C LEU A 558 -2.01 0.29 7.69
N ALA A 559 -1.85 -0.84 8.39
CA ALA A 559 -2.91 -1.82 8.65
C ALA A 559 -3.44 -1.85 10.09
N GLY A 560 -2.89 -1.06 11.01
CA GLY A 560 -3.30 -1.03 12.41
C GLY A 560 -4.82 -0.92 12.61
N ALA A 561 -5.38 -1.82 13.42
CA ALA A 561 -6.81 -1.88 13.71
C ALA A 561 -7.30 -0.57 14.35
N GLU A 562 -8.54 -0.17 14.05
CA GLU A 562 -9.13 1.09 14.54
C GLU A 562 -8.98 1.31 16.04
N VAL A 563 -9.18 0.23 16.79
CA VAL A 563 -9.12 0.20 18.24
C VAL A 563 -8.14 -0.89 18.63
N GLN A 564 -7.07 -0.48 19.31
CA GLN A 564 -6.00 -1.33 19.79
C GLN A 564 -6.41 -2.13 21.02
N ASN A 565 -5.58 -3.10 21.43
CA ASN A 565 -5.86 -3.99 22.55
C ASN A 565 -5.99 -3.29 23.92
N ASP A 566 -5.46 -2.07 24.04
CA ASP A 566 -5.63 -1.21 25.21
C ASP A 566 -6.91 -0.34 25.17
N GLY A 567 -7.73 -0.51 24.13
CA GLY A 567 -8.96 0.24 23.89
C GLY A 567 -8.75 1.65 23.30
N ARG A 568 -7.51 2.03 22.97
CA ARG A 568 -7.21 3.33 22.36
C ARG A 568 -7.32 3.28 20.82
N PRO A 569 -7.50 4.43 20.15
CA PRO A 569 -7.39 4.52 18.71
C PRO A 569 -6.01 4.07 18.19
N ASP A 570 -5.96 3.69 16.92
CA ASP A 570 -4.69 3.45 16.22
C ASP A 570 -3.73 4.66 16.34
N PRO A 571 -2.51 4.48 16.87
CA PRO A 571 -1.57 5.57 17.07
C PRO A 571 -1.01 6.15 15.76
N ALA A 572 -1.03 5.41 14.64
CA ALA A 572 -0.59 5.96 13.35
C ALA A 572 -1.57 7.03 12.86
N GLY A 573 -2.86 6.70 12.76
CA GLY A 573 -3.91 7.66 12.40
C GLY A 573 -3.92 8.89 13.31
N LEU A 574 -3.77 8.68 14.62
CA LEU A 574 -3.77 9.75 15.62
C LEU A 574 -2.58 10.71 15.43
N ALA A 575 -1.40 10.18 15.15
CA ALA A 575 -0.20 10.97 14.89
C ALA A 575 -0.34 11.83 13.62
N ILE A 576 -0.89 11.25 12.54
CA ILE A 576 -1.15 11.99 11.29
C ILE A 576 -2.17 13.11 11.55
N ALA A 577 -3.29 12.80 12.21
CA ALA A 577 -4.32 13.78 12.51
C ALA A 577 -3.77 14.97 13.30
N GLY A 578 -2.97 14.71 14.34
CA GLY A 578 -2.32 15.76 15.12
C GLY A 578 -1.31 16.58 14.31
N PHE A 579 -0.60 15.96 13.36
CA PHE A 579 0.31 16.67 12.46
C PHE A 579 -0.43 17.57 11.46
N VAL A 580 -1.56 17.10 10.93
CA VAL A 580 -2.44 17.87 10.03
C VAL A 580 -2.93 19.14 10.75
N GLU A 581 -3.42 19.01 11.98
CA GLU A 581 -3.90 20.15 12.78
C GLU A 581 -2.81 21.23 12.92
N ARG A 582 -1.61 20.85 13.38
CA ARG A 582 -0.50 21.80 13.58
C ARG A 582 -0.05 22.45 12.28
N THR A 583 0.06 21.67 11.20
CA THR A 583 0.59 22.14 9.92
C THR A 583 -0.39 23.09 9.24
N VAL A 584 -1.66 22.72 9.16
CA VAL A 584 -2.70 23.51 8.47
C VAL A 584 -3.08 24.77 9.26
N GLU A 585 -3.05 24.73 10.59
CA GLU A 585 -3.33 25.91 11.42
C GLU A 585 -2.18 26.93 11.41
N SER A 586 -0.92 26.48 11.36
CA SER A 586 0.24 27.38 11.26
C SER A 586 0.32 28.16 9.94
N GLY A 587 -0.40 27.70 8.90
CA GLY A 587 -0.49 28.35 7.59
C GLY A 587 -1.62 29.38 7.44
N ARG A 588 -2.45 29.58 8.47
CA ARG A 588 -3.45 30.66 8.58
C ARG A 588 -2.86 31.86 9.29
#